data_AF-A0A5E6NXD6-F1
#
_entry.id   AF-A0A5E6NXD6-F1
#
_cell.length_a   1.000
_cell.length_b   1.000
_cell.length_c   1.000
_cell.angle_alpha   90.00
_cell.angle_beta   90.00
_cell.angle_gamma   90.00
#
_symmetry.space_group_name_H-M   'P 1'
#
loop_
_entity.id
_entity.type
_entity.pdbx_description
1 polymer ?
#
loop_
_entity_poly.entity_id
_entity_poly.type
_entity_poly.pdbx_seq_one_letter_code
_entity_poly.pdbx_strand_id
1 'polypeptide(L)'
;MIDTTVQEKNITYPTDAKLAIKIINRLNKLAKRHGIQQRRTYVKEVKNCRLSIRHFRPVKKRAKAKKALTRLRTIANKLIRELQRKLPHIACLKLIKKISCFINKY
;
A
#
# COMPACT_ATOMS: atom_id res chain seq x y z
N MET A 1 -22.35 39.00 -4.79
CA MET A 1 -22.40 37.73 -5.53
C MET A 1 -20.99 37.18 -5.54
N ILE A 2 -20.76 36.03 -4.92
CA ILE A 2 -19.43 35.43 -4.78
C ILE A 2 -19.45 34.14 -5.59
N ASP A 3 -18.86 34.20 -6.79
CA ASP A 3 -18.62 33.04 -7.64
C ASP A 3 -17.39 32.28 -7.11
N THR A 4 -17.61 31.30 -6.24
CA THR A 4 -16.59 30.30 -5.95
C THR A 4 -16.56 29.26 -7.06
N THR A 5 -15.65 29.41 -8.03
CA THR A 5 -15.32 28.35 -8.98
C THR A 5 -14.68 27.18 -8.22
N VAL A 6 -15.51 26.21 -7.80
CA VAL A 6 -15.07 24.97 -7.19
C VAL A 6 -14.30 24.16 -8.24
N GLN A 7 -12.99 24.09 -8.10
CA GLN A 7 -12.17 23.13 -8.82
C GLN A 7 -12.59 21.72 -8.38
N GLU A 8 -13.03 20.88 -9.31
CA GLU A 8 -13.22 19.46 -9.03
C GLU A 8 -11.91 18.88 -8.51
N LYS A 9 -11.93 18.34 -7.29
CA LYS A 9 -10.77 17.63 -6.74
C LYS A 9 -10.42 16.53 -7.73
N ASN A 10 -9.15 16.42 -8.12
CA ASN A 10 -8.66 15.33 -8.97
C ASN A 10 -8.80 13.97 -8.23
N ILE A 11 -10.02 13.44 -8.14
CA ILE A 11 -10.33 12.13 -7.54
C ILE A 11 -9.97 11.07 -8.58
N THR A 12 -8.66 10.83 -8.76
CA THR A 12 -8.24 9.66 -9.54
C THR A 12 -8.73 8.40 -8.83
N TYR A 13 -9.59 7.62 -9.47
CA TYR A 13 -10.02 6.30 -8.97
C TYR A 13 -8.78 5.50 -8.57
N PRO A 14 -8.67 5.07 -7.30
CA PRO A 14 -7.48 4.38 -6.85
C PRO A 14 -7.43 3.00 -7.51
N THR A 15 -6.51 2.80 -8.45
CA THR A 15 -6.12 1.44 -8.84
C THR A 15 -5.55 0.73 -7.61
N ASP A 16 -5.88 -0.54 -7.42
CA ASP A 16 -5.43 -1.37 -6.29
C ASP A 16 -3.92 -1.25 -6.01
N ALA A 17 -3.12 -1.14 -7.06
CA ALA A 17 -1.67 -0.96 -6.98
C ALA A 17 -1.25 0.36 -6.29
N LYS A 18 -1.87 1.49 -6.66
CA LYS A 18 -1.56 2.82 -6.11
C LYS A 18 -1.87 2.86 -4.62
N LEU A 19 -2.95 2.20 -4.22
CA LEU A 19 -3.36 2.13 -2.83
C LEU A 19 -2.44 1.21 -2.01
N ALA A 20 -2.08 0.04 -2.53
CA ALA A 20 -1.11 -0.85 -1.89
C ALA A 20 0.24 -0.15 -1.63
N ILE A 21 0.77 0.58 -2.62
CA ILE A 21 2.02 1.36 -2.47
C ILE A 21 1.87 2.45 -1.40
N LYS A 22 0.73 3.16 -1.38
CA LYS A 22 0.46 4.19 -0.38
C LYS A 22 0.45 3.59 1.03
N ILE A 23 -0.15 2.42 1.21
CA ILE A 23 -0.17 1.70 2.50
C ILE A 23 1.25 1.34 2.93
N ILE A 24 2.05 0.73 2.06
CA ILE A 24 3.44 0.35 2.36
C ILE A 24 4.25 1.57 2.81
N ASN A 25 4.11 2.71 2.12
CA ASN A 25 4.80 3.94 2.50
C ASN A 25 4.37 4.45 3.88
N ARG A 26 3.07 4.36 4.22
CA ARG A 26 2.58 4.73 5.55
C ARG A 26 3.12 3.81 6.64
N LEU A 27 3.17 2.50 6.39
CA LEU A 27 3.74 1.52 7.33
C LEU A 27 5.22 1.81 7.59
N ASN A 28 6.00 2.16 6.56
CA ASN A 28 7.40 2.52 6.73
C ASN A 28 7.59 3.82 7.53
N LYS A 29 6.75 4.84 7.31
CA LYS A 29 6.76 6.07 8.11
C LYS A 29 6.44 5.79 9.58
N LEU A 30 5.46 4.93 9.84
CA LEU A 30 5.10 4.52 11.20
C LEU A 30 6.23 3.74 11.87
N ALA A 31 6.84 2.78 11.17
CA ALA A 31 7.97 2.02 11.68
C ALA A 31 9.10 2.94 12.14
N LYS A 32 9.44 3.95 11.33
CA LYS A 32 10.43 4.98 11.69
C LYS A 32 10.02 5.80 12.90
N ARG A 33 8.76 6.25 12.96
CA ARG A 33 8.26 7.07 14.08
C ARG A 33 8.31 6.33 15.42
N HIS A 34 8.08 5.03 15.40
CA HIS A 34 8.12 4.19 16.60
C HIS A 34 9.51 3.57 16.86
N GLY A 35 10.54 3.93 16.10
CA GLY A 35 11.90 3.39 16.28
C GLY A 35 12.03 1.89 15.97
N ILE A 36 11.09 1.31 15.22
CA ILE A 36 11.05 -0.13 14.97
C ILE A 36 11.95 -0.46 13.79
N GLN A 37 13.02 -1.20 14.05
CA GLN A 37 13.86 -1.75 13.00
C GLN A 37 13.09 -2.84 12.23
N GLN A 38 12.85 -2.64 10.93
CA GLN A 38 12.26 -3.67 10.07
C GLN A 38 13.33 -4.69 9.67
N ARG A 39 12.99 -5.98 9.70
CA ARG A 39 13.93 -7.07 9.38
C ARG A 39 14.44 -7.02 7.93
N ARG A 40 13.63 -6.50 7.00
CA ARG A 40 14.00 -6.28 5.60
C ARG A 40 13.32 -5.03 5.05
N THR A 41 14.06 -4.27 4.25
CA THR A 41 13.53 -3.13 3.50
C THR A 41 13.09 -3.56 2.09
N TYR A 42 11.79 -3.49 1.80
CA TYR A 42 11.21 -3.89 0.50
C TYR A 42 11.25 -2.78 -0.57
N VAL A 43 12.06 -1.74 -0.39
CA VAL A 43 12.03 -0.52 -1.24
C VAL A 43 12.33 -0.84 -2.71
N LYS A 44 13.37 -1.66 -2.98
CA LYS A 44 13.74 -2.07 -4.34
C LYS A 44 12.65 -2.93 -5.00
N GLU A 45 12.09 -3.88 -4.26
CA GLU A 45 11.00 -4.74 -4.76
C GLU A 45 9.74 -3.94 -5.10
N VAL A 46 9.33 -3.01 -4.23
CA VAL A 46 8.15 -2.16 -4.46
C VAL A 46 8.34 -1.31 -5.71
N LYS A 47 9.54 -0.77 -5.95
CA LYS A 47 9.88 -0.03 -7.17
C LYS A 47 9.74 -0.92 -8.42
N ASN A 48 10.28 -2.13 -8.38
CA ASN A 48 10.21 -3.09 -9.49
C ASN A 48 8.77 -3.54 -9.77
N CYS A 49 7.98 -3.77 -8.74
CA CYS A 49 6.56 -4.10 -8.86
C CYS A 49 5.79 -2.94 -9.50
N ARG A 50 6.04 -1.70 -9.07
CA ARG A 50 5.42 -0.50 -9.66
C ARG A 50 5.72 -0.37 -11.15
N LEU A 51 6.96 -0.60 -11.57
CA LEU A 51 7.35 -0.57 -12.99
C LEU A 51 6.64 -1.67 -13.79
N SER A 52 6.56 -2.88 -13.23
CA SER A 52 5.88 -4.01 -13.88
C SER A 52 4.39 -3.77 -14.08
N ILE A 53 3.73 -3.06 -13.16
CA ILE A 53 2.30 -2.73 -13.23
C ILE A 53 2.02 -1.68 -14.32
N ARG A 54 2.97 -0.77 -14.62
CA ARG A 54 2.78 0.25 -15.66
C ARG A 54 2.51 -0.36 -17.04
N HIS A 55 3.09 -1.53 -17.32
CA HIS A 55 2.99 -2.19 -18.63
C HIS A 55 1.91 -3.28 -18.68
N PHE A 56 0.72 -3.05 -18.08
CA PHE A 56 -0.33 -4.07 -17.99
C PHE A 56 -1.15 -4.29 -19.27
N ARG A 57 -1.13 -3.32 -20.21
CA ARG A 57 -1.98 -3.31 -21.41
C ARG A 57 -1.74 -4.53 -22.35
N PRO A 58 -0.49 -4.97 -22.60
CA PRO A 58 -0.24 -6.16 -23.43
C PRO A 58 -0.60 -7.46 -22.72
N VAL A 59 -1.30 -8.37 -23.40
CA VAL A 59 -1.77 -9.67 -22.85
C VAL A 59 -0.62 -10.50 -22.27
N LYS A 60 0.53 -10.56 -22.98
CA LYS A 60 1.75 -11.26 -22.53
C LYS A 60 2.29 -10.73 -21.19
N LYS A 61 2.07 -9.45 -20.89
CA LYS A 61 2.55 -8.78 -19.66
C LYS A 61 1.50 -8.69 -18.55
N ARG A 62 0.22 -8.96 -18.86
CA ARG A 62 -0.89 -8.93 -17.90
C ARG A 62 -0.69 -9.89 -16.73
N ALA A 63 -0.20 -11.09 -16.98
CA ALA A 63 0.12 -12.07 -15.94
C ALA A 63 1.23 -11.56 -14.99
N LYS A 64 2.26 -10.91 -15.54
CA LYS A 64 3.36 -10.32 -14.75
C LYS A 64 2.86 -9.16 -13.87
N ALA A 65 1.96 -8.31 -14.40
CA ALA A 65 1.34 -7.24 -13.64
C ALA A 65 0.46 -7.77 -12.49
N LYS A 66 -0.35 -8.82 -12.74
CA LYS A 66 -1.13 -9.49 -11.68
C LYS A 66 -0.23 -10.07 -10.58
N LYS A 67 0.86 -10.75 -10.96
CA LYS A 67 1.86 -11.27 -10.00
C LYS A 67 2.54 -10.17 -9.19
N ALA A 68 2.83 -9.02 -9.82
CA ALA A 68 3.38 -7.86 -9.12
C ALA A 68 2.39 -7.28 -8.10
N LEU A 69 1.10 -7.23 -8.44
CA LEU A 69 0.05 -6.78 -7.52
C LEU A 69 -0.10 -7.72 -6.32
N THR A 70 -0.14 -9.04 -6.54
CA THR A 70 -0.20 -10.02 -5.44
C THR A 70 1.04 -9.93 -4.55
N ARG A 71 2.23 -9.71 -5.15
CA ARG A 71 3.46 -9.47 -4.38
C ARG A 71 3.42 -8.20 -3.53
N LEU A 72 2.90 -7.09 -4.05
CA LEU A 72 2.70 -5.87 -3.25
C LEU A 72 1.77 -6.13 -2.05
N ARG A 73 0.69 -6.90 -2.26
CA ARG A 73 -0.23 -7.32 -1.18
C ARG A 73 0.48 -8.17 -0.13
N THR A 74 1.28 -9.15 -0.54
CA THR A 74 2.05 -10.00 0.38
C THR A 74 3.05 -9.18 1.19
N ILE A 75 3.77 -8.24 0.57
CA ILE A 75 4.72 -7.35 1.26
C ILE A 75 3.98 -6.50 2.29
N ALA A 76 2.86 -5.89 1.92
CA ALA A 76 2.05 -5.08 2.83
C ALA A 76 1.61 -5.91 4.04
N ASN A 77 1.08 -7.12 3.83
CA ASN A 77 0.66 -8.02 4.89
C ASN A 77 1.82 -8.42 5.82
N LYS A 78 3.00 -8.67 5.25
CA LYS A 78 4.18 -9.04 6.03
C LYS A 78 4.64 -7.88 6.92
N LEU A 79 4.66 -6.66 6.39
CA LEU A 79 4.99 -5.45 7.16
C LEU A 79 3.97 -5.19 8.28
N ILE A 80 2.68 -5.41 8.02
CA ILE A 80 1.63 -5.29 9.04
C ILE A 80 1.85 -6.32 10.15
N ARG A 81 2.09 -7.59 9.81
CA ARG A 81 2.34 -8.65 10.80
C ARG A 81 3.60 -8.40 11.61
N GLU A 82 4.64 -7.87 10.98
CA GLU A 82 5.88 -7.53 11.67
C GLU A 82 5.67 -6.40 12.68
N LEU A 83 4.95 -5.34 12.29
CA LEU A 83 4.59 -4.24 13.18
C LEU A 83 3.66 -4.69 14.31
N GLN A 84 2.72 -5.60 14.03
CA GLN A 84 1.85 -6.20 15.03
C GLN A 84 2.62 -6.98 16.10
N ARG A 85 3.67 -7.71 15.71
CA ARG A 85 4.47 -8.50 16.66
C ARG A 85 5.37 -7.63 17.54
N LYS A 86 5.84 -6.49 17.00
CA LYS A 86 6.77 -5.60 17.71
C LYS A 86 6.07 -4.56 18.60
N LEU A 87 4.77 -4.32 18.42
CA LEU A 87 3.96 -3.52 19.36
C LEU A 87 2.94 -4.39 20.10
N PRO A 88 3.09 -4.59 21.42
CA PRO A 88 1.97 -5.02 22.24
C PRO A 88 1.10 -3.79 22.60
N HIS A 89 -0.21 -3.98 22.51
CA HIS A 89 -1.27 -3.18 23.14
C HIS A 89 -1.71 -1.83 22.49
N ILE A 90 -2.98 -1.79 22.08
CA ILE A 90 -3.86 -0.62 21.85
C ILE A 90 -3.65 0.21 20.56
N ALA A 91 -2.46 0.71 20.25
CA ALA A 91 -2.28 1.59 19.06
C ALA A 91 -2.48 0.86 17.71
N CYS A 92 -2.28 -0.46 17.73
CA CYS A 92 -2.31 -1.34 16.56
C CYS A 92 -3.73 -1.54 15.99
N LEU A 93 -4.77 -1.57 16.85
CA LEU A 93 -6.14 -1.93 16.49
C LEU A 93 -6.83 -0.96 15.51
N LYS A 94 -6.60 0.36 15.66
CA LYS A 94 -7.15 1.37 14.73
C LYS A 94 -6.51 1.28 13.33
N LEU A 95 -5.23 0.89 13.26
CA LEU A 95 -4.52 0.71 11.99
C LEU A 95 -4.97 -0.56 11.27
N ILE A 96 -5.16 -1.64 12.03
CA ILE A 96 -5.58 -2.95 11.52
C ILE A 96 -7.01 -2.90 10.98
N LYS A 97 -7.97 -2.27 11.70
CA LYS A 97 -9.37 -2.17 11.21
C LYS A 97 -9.48 -1.42 9.87
N LYS A 98 -8.72 -0.34 9.67
CA LYS A 98 -8.70 0.43 8.41
C LYS A 98 -8.04 -0.32 7.25
N ILE A 99 -7.07 -1.19 7.52
CA ILE A 99 -6.32 -1.91 6.47
C ILE A 99 -6.92 -3.30 6.18
N SER A 100 -7.45 -4.00 7.20
CA SER A 100 -8.16 -5.29 7.10
C SER A 100 -9.38 -5.20 6.17
N CYS A 101 -10.17 -4.13 6.32
CA CYS A 101 -11.31 -3.85 5.45
C CYS A 101 -10.90 -3.68 3.97
N PHE A 102 -9.61 -3.42 3.69
CA PHE A 102 -9.09 -3.25 2.34
C PHE A 102 -8.56 -4.55 1.70
N ILE A 103 -8.17 -5.54 2.52
CA ILE A 103 -7.64 -6.83 2.05
C ILE A 103 -8.78 -7.84 1.78
N ASN A 104 -9.88 -7.75 2.53
CA ASN A 104 -11.04 -8.65 2.44
C ASN A 104 -12.18 -8.14 1.52
N LYS A 105 -12.01 -6.99 0.86
CA LYS A 105 -13.08 -6.38 0.02
C LYS A 105 -12.87 -6.58 -1.50
N TYR A 106 -11.79 -7.26 -1.92
CA TYR A 106 -11.49 -7.61 -3.33
C TYR A 106 -10.66 -8.89 -3.50
#